data_AF-X1DEK8-F1
#
_entry.id   AF-X1DEK8-F1
#
_cell.length_a   1.000
_cell.length_b   1.000
_cell.length_c   1.000
_cell.angle_alpha   90.00
_cell.angle_beta   90.00
_cell.angle_gamma   90.00
#
_symmetry.space_group_name_H-M   'P 1'
#
loop_
_entity.id
_entity.type
_entity.pdbx_description
1 polymer ?
#
loop_
_entity_poly.entity_id
_entity_poly.type
_entity_poly.pdbx_seq_one_letter_code
_entity_poly.pdbx_strand_id
1 'polypeptide(L)'
;EPIRLKKRFLFKQLTIALGGVIACLTAGMAVGVVTGHLSYLMVIYVAVVFGVNPLVDLRDMKGDSKTGVKTIPIVWGPEFTIKLALATFVAMSISSLVVYYRLGFNLALPILGTTILLTWAYVTYPLLSNWRDYEYTEKAVYRRGLPLYFLLQLTVFIGSIKI
;
A
#
# COMPACT_ATOMS: atom_id res chain seq x y z
N GLU A 1 -7.80 -25.74 19.35
CA GLU A 1 -8.43 -24.49 18.85
C GLU A 1 -7.87 -24.13 17.47
N PRO A 2 -8.66 -23.54 16.56
CA PRO A 2 -8.17 -23.14 15.23
C PRO A 2 -7.12 -22.02 15.32
N ILE A 3 -6.06 -22.11 14.50
CA ILE A 3 -4.96 -21.14 14.46
C ILE A 3 -5.47 -19.79 13.90
N ARG A 4 -5.59 -18.78 14.76
CA ARG A 4 -6.00 -17.42 14.36
C ARG A 4 -4.78 -16.59 13.96
N LEU A 5 -4.50 -16.51 12.66
CA LEU A 5 -3.36 -15.75 12.10
C LEU A 5 -3.35 -14.28 12.52
N LYS A 6 -4.53 -13.64 12.66
CA LYS A 6 -4.67 -12.25 13.11
C LYS A 6 -4.14 -11.98 14.54
N LYS A 7 -3.97 -13.00 15.38
CA LYS A 7 -3.40 -12.85 16.74
C LYS A 7 -1.87 -12.75 16.73
N ARG A 8 -1.22 -13.06 15.60
CA ARG A 8 0.23 -12.93 15.44
C ARG A 8 0.55 -11.62 14.73
N PHE A 9 1.48 -10.86 15.30
CA PHE A 9 1.90 -9.57 14.75
C PHE A 9 2.41 -9.75 13.31
N LEU A 10 1.99 -8.86 12.39
CA LEU A 10 2.35 -8.84 10.97
C LEU A 10 1.88 -10.02 10.09
N PHE A 11 1.35 -11.11 10.66
CA PHE A 11 0.93 -12.26 9.85
C PHE A 11 -0.21 -11.93 8.88
N LYS A 12 -1.08 -10.98 9.24
CA LYS A 12 -2.12 -10.46 8.34
C LYS A 12 -1.49 -9.81 7.11
N GLN A 13 -0.56 -8.87 7.32
CA GLN A 13 0.15 -8.16 6.26
C GLN A 13 0.98 -9.12 5.41
N LEU A 14 1.70 -10.04 6.04
CA LEU A 14 2.52 -11.04 5.33
C LEU A 14 1.66 -11.93 4.43
N THR A 15 0.52 -12.42 4.92
CA THR A 15 -0.37 -13.27 4.12
C THR A 15 -0.92 -12.53 2.90
N ILE A 16 -1.33 -11.26 3.07
CA ILE A 16 -1.83 -10.43 1.97
C ILE A 16 -0.69 -10.15 0.96
N ALA A 17 0.49 -9.77 1.45
CA ALA A 17 1.66 -9.47 0.63
C ALA A 17 2.08 -10.68 -0.23
N LEU A 18 2.21 -11.85 0.41
CA LEU A 18 2.55 -13.09 -0.29
C LEU A 18 1.50 -13.48 -1.32
N GLY A 19 0.21 -13.31 -1.02
CA GLY A 19 -0.87 -13.57 -1.97
C GLY A 19 -0.72 -12.76 -3.26
N GLY A 20 -0.48 -11.45 -3.15
CA GLY A 20 -0.29 -10.61 -4.33
C GLY A 20 1.02 -10.87 -5.08
N VAL A 21 2.12 -11.19 -4.37
CA VAL A 21 3.39 -11.58 -5.01
C VAL A 21 3.22 -12.88 -5.80
N ILE A 22 2.58 -13.90 -5.21
CA ILE A 22 2.30 -15.17 -5.91
C ILE A 22 1.41 -14.93 -7.13
N ALA A 23 0.39 -14.08 -7.01
CA ALA A 23 -0.48 -13.72 -8.14
C ALA A 23 0.32 -13.06 -9.30
N CYS A 24 1.20 -12.10 -8.99
CA CYS A 24 2.06 -11.46 -9.99
C CYS A 24 3.04 -12.44 -10.63
N LEU A 25 3.70 -13.30 -9.82
CA LEU A 25 4.60 -14.32 -10.32
C LEU A 25 3.88 -15.33 -11.22
N THR A 26 2.68 -15.75 -10.84
CA THR A 26 1.86 -16.67 -11.64
C THR A 26 1.54 -16.06 -12.99
N ALA A 27 1.17 -14.78 -13.03
CA ALA A 27 0.93 -14.06 -14.28
C ALA A 27 2.18 -13.96 -15.17
N GLY A 28 3.34 -13.62 -14.60
CA GLY A 28 4.61 -13.57 -15.35
C GLY A 28 5.04 -14.93 -15.88
N MET A 29 4.93 -15.97 -15.04
CA MET A 29 5.29 -17.35 -15.42
C MET A 29 4.34 -17.92 -16.48
N ALA A 30 3.05 -17.58 -16.46
CA ALA A 30 2.10 -17.99 -17.49
C ALA A 30 2.46 -17.43 -18.88
N VAL A 31 3.06 -16.24 -18.94
CA VAL A 31 3.58 -15.62 -20.17
C VAL A 31 5.02 -16.06 -20.48
N GLY A 32 5.67 -16.78 -19.54
CA GLY A 32 7.05 -17.26 -19.65
C GLY A 32 8.12 -16.21 -19.36
N VAL A 33 7.76 -15.02 -18.86
CA VAL A 33 8.70 -13.92 -18.63
C VAL A 33 8.36 -13.15 -17.34
N VAL A 34 9.34 -12.99 -16.46
CA VAL A 34 9.28 -12.08 -15.31
C VAL A 34 10.11 -10.84 -15.62
N THR A 35 9.44 -9.73 -15.94
CA THR A 35 10.10 -8.48 -16.32
C THR A 35 10.48 -7.64 -15.10
N GLY A 36 11.42 -6.69 -15.29
CA GLY A 36 11.72 -5.67 -14.27
C GLY A 36 10.49 -4.83 -13.89
N HIS A 37 9.61 -4.56 -14.86
CA HIS A 37 8.35 -3.84 -14.63
C HIS A 37 7.42 -4.60 -13.67
N LEU A 38 7.27 -5.91 -13.88
CA LEU A 38 6.48 -6.78 -13.00
C LEU A 38 7.11 -6.89 -11.60
N SER A 39 8.45 -6.96 -11.55
CA SER A 39 9.19 -6.97 -10.28
C SER A 39 8.97 -5.69 -9.48
N TYR A 40 8.96 -4.54 -10.15
CA TYR A 40 8.64 -3.26 -9.50
C TYR A 40 7.19 -3.21 -9.00
N LEU A 41 6.22 -3.72 -9.77
CA LEU A 41 4.83 -3.81 -9.33
C LEU A 41 4.68 -4.64 -8.05
N MET A 42 5.39 -5.76 -7.94
CA MET A 42 5.43 -6.59 -6.72
C MET A 42 6.00 -5.81 -5.53
N VAL A 43 7.10 -5.08 -5.71
CA VAL A 43 7.70 -4.26 -4.64
C VAL A 43 6.75 -3.17 -4.17
N ILE A 44 6.11 -2.45 -5.08
CA ILE A 44 5.11 -1.43 -4.75
C ILE A 44 3.92 -2.05 -4.03
N TYR A 45 3.44 -3.21 -4.46
CA TYR A 45 2.35 -3.93 -3.77
C TYR A 45 2.72 -4.26 -2.33
N VAL A 46 3.91 -4.84 -2.10
CA VAL A 46 4.39 -5.15 -0.75
C VAL A 46 4.51 -3.87 0.09
N ALA A 47 5.05 -2.79 -0.48
CA ALA A 47 5.14 -1.50 0.20
C ALA A 47 3.77 -0.97 0.62
N VAL A 48 2.76 -1.05 -0.25
CA VAL A 48 1.38 -0.67 0.09
C VAL A 48 0.81 -1.56 1.20
N VAL A 49 1.03 -2.88 1.15
CA VAL A 49 0.49 -3.82 2.15
C VAL A 49 1.09 -3.61 3.53
N PHE A 50 2.38 -3.27 3.64
CA PHE A 50 3.01 -3.04 4.94
C PHE A 50 2.92 -1.59 5.40
N GLY A 51 2.99 -0.64 4.48
CA GLY A 51 3.05 0.78 4.79
C GLY A 51 1.68 1.45 4.90
N VAL A 52 0.73 1.07 4.06
CA VAL A 52 -0.52 1.83 3.84
C VAL A 52 -1.77 1.05 4.28
N ASN A 53 -1.84 -0.24 3.99
CA ASN A 53 -2.96 -1.10 4.41
C ASN A 53 -3.24 -1.07 5.93
N PRO A 54 -2.26 -0.89 6.83
CA PRO A 54 -2.54 -0.68 8.25
C PRO A 54 -3.46 0.51 8.58
N LEU A 55 -3.63 1.49 7.67
CA LEU A 55 -4.61 2.57 7.85
C LEU A 55 -6.05 2.03 7.93
N VAL A 56 -6.36 0.91 7.27
CA VAL A 56 -7.66 0.24 7.37
C VAL A 56 -7.90 -0.26 8.81
N ASP A 57 -6.84 -0.66 9.50
CA ASP A 57 -6.91 -1.20 10.86
C ASP A 57 -7.15 -0.11 11.92
N LEU A 58 -6.99 1.19 11.58
CA LEU A 58 -7.25 2.31 12.50
C LEU A 58 -8.70 2.34 12.99
N ARG A 59 -9.63 2.01 12.09
CA ARG A 59 -11.06 2.01 12.36
C ARG A 59 -11.45 0.92 13.37
N ASP A 60 -10.84 -0.24 13.23
CA ASP A 60 -11.23 -1.46 13.95
C ASP A 60 -10.43 -1.64 15.25
N MET A 61 -9.52 -0.70 15.59
CA MET A 61 -8.62 -0.78 16.75
C MET A 61 -9.31 -1.14 18.07
N LYS A 62 -10.47 -0.53 18.37
CA LYS A 62 -11.20 -0.78 19.63
C LYS A 62 -11.74 -2.21 19.69
N GLY A 63 -12.22 -2.75 18.57
CA GLY A 63 -12.75 -4.12 18.50
C GLY A 63 -11.64 -5.16 18.47
N ASP A 64 -10.60 -4.90 17.67
CA ASP A 64 -9.45 -5.79 17.50
C ASP A 64 -8.63 -5.90 18.81
N SER A 65 -8.49 -4.80 19.56
CA SER A 65 -7.83 -4.82 20.87
C SER A 65 -8.55 -5.72 21.88
N LYS A 66 -9.89 -5.66 21.95
CA LYS A 66 -10.70 -6.52 22.83
C LYS A 66 -10.59 -8.00 22.50
N THR A 67 -10.27 -8.34 21.25
CA THR A 67 -10.16 -9.74 20.78
C THR A 67 -8.71 -10.25 20.74
N GLY A 68 -7.75 -9.44 21.19
CA GLY A 68 -6.32 -9.78 21.25
C GLY A 68 -5.66 -9.84 19.87
N VAL A 69 -6.21 -9.15 18.87
CA VAL A 69 -5.62 -9.01 17.53
C VAL A 69 -4.44 -8.04 17.61
N LYS A 70 -3.33 -8.37 16.93
CA LYS A 70 -2.09 -7.59 16.95
C LYS A 70 -1.83 -6.93 15.59
N THR A 71 -2.57 -5.85 15.29
CA THR A 71 -2.31 -5.01 14.10
C THR A 71 -1.23 -3.95 14.39
N ILE A 72 -0.64 -3.38 13.34
CA ILE A 72 0.34 -2.29 13.46
C ILE A 72 -0.19 -1.11 14.30
N PRO A 73 -1.41 -0.57 14.07
CA PRO A 73 -1.91 0.51 14.90
C PRO A 73 -2.17 0.13 16.36
N ILE A 74 -2.39 -1.15 16.67
CA ILE A 74 -2.52 -1.62 18.07
C ILE A 74 -1.15 -1.74 18.74
N VAL A 75 -0.14 -2.25 18.04
CA VAL A 75 1.19 -2.52 18.63
C VAL A 75 2.06 -1.26 18.67
N TRP A 76 2.03 -0.44 17.63
CA TRP A 76 2.88 0.76 17.48
C TRP A 76 2.11 2.09 17.60
N GLY A 77 0.79 2.02 17.67
CA GLY A 77 -0.06 3.20 17.81
C GLY A 77 -0.56 3.78 16.48
N PRO A 78 -1.65 4.56 16.52
CA PRO A 78 -2.29 5.11 15.33
C PRO A 78 -1.43 6.17 14.65
N GLU A 79 -0.79 7.06 15.41
CA GLU A 79 0.07 8.11 14.85
C GLU A 79 1.27 7.55 14.12
N PHE A 80 1.92 6.51 14.69
CA PHE A 80 3.01 5.82 14.02
C PHE A 80 2.54 5.22 12.70
N THR A 81 1.36 4.59 12.71
CA THR A 81 0.77 3.97 11.52
C THR A 81 0.54 4.98 10.39
N ILE A 82 0.05 6.17 10.73
CA ILE A 82 -0.18 7.24 9.76
C ILE A 82 1.16 7.78 9.24
N LYS A 83 2.14 7.99 10.12
CA LYS A 83 3.50 8.41 9.73
C LYS A 83 4.19 7.37 8.83
N LEU A 84 4.01 6.08 9.11
CA LEU A 84 4.51 4.98 8.29
C LEU A 84 3.90 5.03 6.88
N ALA A 85 2.58 5.25 6.76
CA ALA A 85 1.93 5.39 5.46
C ALA A 85 2.47 6.59 4.68
N LEU A 86 2.62 7.75 5.32
CA LEU A 86 3.19 8.95 4.71
C LEU A 86 4.64 8.71 4.24
N ALA A 87 5.48 8.10 5.09
CA ALA A 87 6.85 7.73 4.72
C ALA A 87 6.88 6.76 3.53
N THR A 88 5.95 5.81 3.49
CA THR A 88 5.82 4.85 2.38
C THR A 88 5.44 5.57 1.08
N PHE A 89 4.54 6.55 1.11
CA PHE A 89 4.23 7.35 -0.08
C PHE A 89 5.45 8.11 -0.60
N VAL A 90 6.24 8.72 0.29
CA VAL A 90 7.48 9.41 -0.09
C VAL A 90 8.49 8.43 -0.69
N ALA A 91 8.71 7.29 -0.05
CA ALA A 91 9.61 6.25 -0.54
C ALA A 91 9.20 5.73 -1.92
N MET A 92 7.90 5.49 -2.13
CA MET A 92 7.38 5.07 -3.44
C MET A 92 7.55 6.15 -4.51
N SER A 93 7.36 7.43 -4.16
CA SER A 93 7.58 8.56 -5.07
C SER A 93 9.04 8.69 -5.50
N ILE A 94 9.98 8.50 -4.57
CA ILE A 94 11.41 8.49 -4.91
C ILE A 94 11.73 7.26 -5.77
N SER A 95 11.17 6.10 -5.43
CA SER A 95 11.42 4.86 -6.17
C SER A 95 10.93 4.94 -7.62
N SER A 96 9.83 5.65 -7.91
CA SER A 96 9.31 5.78 -9.27
C SER A 96 10.26 6.57 -10.18
N LEU A 97 10.96 7.57 -9.64
CA LEU A 97 12.00 8.32 -10.35
C LEU A 97 13.22 7.45 -10.64
N VAL A 98 13.68 6.68 -9.65
CA VAL A 98 14.84 5.78 -9.80
C VAL A 98 14.55 4.67 -10.83
N VAL A 99 13.35 4.09 -10.75
CA VAL A 99 12.94 2.99 -11.61
C VAL A 99 12.65 3.45 -13.03
N TYR A 100 12.13 4.66 -13.22
CA TYR A 100 12.08 5.30 -14.54
C TYR A 100 13.45 5.30 -15.23
N TYR A 101 14.48 5.75 -14.53
CA TYR A 101 15.84 5.81 -15.07
C TYR A 101 16.47 4.43 -15.33
N ARG A 102 16.14 3.41 -14.51
CA ARG A 102 16.81 2.10 -14.53
C ARG A 102 16.10 1.00 -15.32
N LEU A 103 14.77 0.98 -15.33
CA LEU A 103 13.97 -0.12 -15.88
C LEU A 103 13.27 0.22 -17.20
N GLY A 104 13.47 1.43 -17.73
CA GLY A 104 12.96 1.82 -19.05
C GLY A 104 11.45 2.07 -19.07
N PHE A 105 10.86 2.44 -17.93
CA PHE A 105 9.49 2.97 -17.91
C PHE A 105 9.44 4.29 -18.70
N ASN A 106 8.27 4.62 -19.25
CA ASN A 106 8.05 5.90 -19.89
C ASN A 106 7.82 7.04 -18.86
N LEU A 107 7.74 8.28 -19.34
CA LEU A 107 7.55 9.48 -18.52
C LEU A 107 6.22 9.50 -17.74
N ALA A 108 5.24 8.68 -18.09
CA ALA A 108 3.97 8.63 -17.37
C ALA A 108 4.17 8.11 -15.94
N LEU A 109 5.07 7.15 -15.71
CA LEU A 109 5.32 6.59 -14.37
C LEU A 109 5.74 7.68 -13.35
N PRO A 110 6.83 8.44 -13.57
CA PRO A 110 7.24 9.45 -12.59
C PRO A 110 6.23 10.58 -12.46
N ILE A 111 5.58 11.02 -13.54
CA ILE A 111 4.62 12.15 -13.50
C ILE A 111 3.33 11.74 -12.78
N LEU A 112 2.63 10.72 -13.27
CA LEU A 112 1.37 10.28 -12.69
C LEU A 112 1.60 9.65 -11.32
N GLY A 113 2.65 8.85 -11.17
CA GLY A 113 2.96 8.13 -9.93
C GLY A 113 3.21 9.08 -8.77
N THR A 114 4.07 10.09 -8.96
CA THR A 114 4.31 11.10 -7.92
C THR A 114 3.07 11.93 -7.62
N THR A 115 2.31 12.33 -8.64
CA THR A 115 1.06 13.10 -8.46
C THR A 115 0.02 12.33 -7.62
N ILE A 116 -0.19 11.05 -7.94
CA ILE A 116 -1.13 10.18 -7.21
C ILE A 116 -0.65 9.97 -5.77
N LEU A 117 0.64 9.70 -5.57
CA LEU A 117 1.21 9.47 -4.24
C LEU A 117 1.17 10.73 -3.36
N LEU A 118 1.43 11.91 -3.92
CA LEU A 118 1.29 13.18 -3.22
C LEU A 118 -0.18 13.46 -2.86
N THR A 119 -1.11 13.17 -3.78
CA THR A 119 -2.55 13.28 -3.52
C THR A 119 -2.97 12.33 -2.39
N TRP A 120 -2.44 11.11 -2.37
CA TRP A 120 -2.74 10.13 -1.32
C TRP A 120 -2.15 10.54 0.03
N ALA A 121 -0.94 11.09 0.04
CA ALA A 121 -0.34 11.68 1.21
C ALA A 121 -1.19 12.86 1.74
N TYR A 122 -1.66 13.74 0.86
CA TYR A 122 -2.55 14.85 1.23
C TYR A 122 -3.88 14.38 1.85
N VAL A 123 -4.49 13.33 1.30
CA VAL A 123 -5.72 12.73 1.85
C VAL A 123 -5.46 12.08 3.22
N THR A 124 -4.28 11.50 3.41
CA THR A 124 -3.91 10.74 4.61
C THR A 124 -3.43 11.66 5.74
N TYR A 125 -2.77 12.77 5.43
CA TYR A 125 -2.17 13.68 6.41
C TYR A 125 -3.15 14.17 7.50
N PRO A 126 -4.39 14.60 7.18
CA PRO A 126 -5.37 14.99 8.18
C PRO A 126 -5.81 13.88 9.16
N LEU A 127 -5.48 12.61 8.88
CA LEU A 127 -5.73 11.53 9.84
C LEU A 127 -4.90 11.71 11.11
N LEU A 128 -3.76 12.40 11.06
CA LEU A 128 -2.95 12.67 12.27
C LEU A 128 -3.76 13.36 13.37
N SER A 129 -4.63 14.29 12.99
CA SER A 129 -5.52 14.99 13.92
C SER A 129 -6.88 14.31 14.09
N ASN A 130 -7.37 13.59 13.08
CA ASN A 130 -8.77 13.12 13.02
C ASN A 130 -8.94 11.59 13.08
N TRP A 131 -7.91 10.80 13.36
CA TRP A 131 -7.99 9.32 13.35
C TRP A 131 -9.02 8.73 14.33
N ARG A 132 -9.43 9.50 15.36
CA ARG A 132 -10.44 9.08 16.33
C ARG A 132 -11.87 9.16 15.77
N ASP A 133 -12.07 9.98 14.75
CA ASP A 133 -13.34 10.08 14.04
C ASP A 133 -13.45 8.91 13.06
N TYR A 134 -14.38 8.01 13.37
CA TYR A 134 -14.65 6.82 12.59
C TYR A 134 -15.09 7.16 11.17
N GLU A 135 -16.03 8.11 11.02
CA GLU A 135 -16.61 8.47 9.72
C GLU A 135 -15.56 9.16 8.85
N TYR A 136 -14.75 10.02 9.46
CA TYR A 136 -13.63 10.65 8.76
C TYR A 136 -12.61 9.61 8.27
N THR A 137 -12.22 8.68 9.14
CA THR A 137 -11.24 7.63 8.83
C THR A 137 -11.73 6.73 7.70
N GLU A 138 -13.00 6.30 7.77
CA GLU A 138 -13.61 5.49 6.71
C GLU A 138 -13.65 6.22 5.37
N LYS A 139 -14.06 7.49 5.36
CA LYS A 139 -14.10 8.32 4.14
C LYS A 139 -12.71 8.56 3.55
N ALA A 140 -11.72 8.84 4.38
CA ALA A 140 -10.35 9.07 3.94
C ALA A 140 -9.73 7.79 3.35
N VAL A 141 -9.86 6.65 4.03
CA VAL A 141 -9.24 5.38 3.62
C VAL A 141 -9.97 4.78 2.41
N TYR A 142 -11.29 4.61 2.49
CA TYR A 142 -12.04 3.87 1.46
C TYR A 142 -12.53 4.73 0.31
N ARG A 143 -13.16 5.89 0.59
CA ARG A 143 -13.72 6.72 -0.49
C ARG A 143 -12.68 7.51 -1.26
N ARG A 144 -11.58 7.88 -0.60
CA ARG A 144 -10.51 8.70 -1.20
C ARG A 144 -9.23 7.90 -1.45
N GLY A 145 -8.80 7.05 -0.53
CA GLY A 145 -7.58 6.25 -0.67
C GLY A 145 -7.69 5.09 -1.66
N LEU A 146 -8.79 4.33 -1.64
CA LEU A 146 -8.96 3.15 -2.51
C LEU A 146 -8.89 3.47 -4.01
N PRO A 147 -9.54 4.54 -4.53
CA PRO A 147 -9.38 4.91 -5.94
C PRO A 147 -7.92 5.23 -6.30
N LEU A 148 -7.17 5.90 -5.41
CA LEU A 148 -5.77 6.25 -5.63
C LEU A 148 -4.88 5.01 -5.71
N TYR A 149 -5.19 3.97 -4.93
CA TYR A 149 -4.51 2.67 -5.03
C TYR A 149 -4.66 2.04 -6.42
N PHE A 150 -5.89 2.00 -6.97
CA PHE A 150 -6.12 1.47 -8.31
C PHE A 150 -5.45 2.32 -9.40
N LEU A 151 -5.51 3.65 -9.28
CA LEU A 151 -4.82 4.57 -10.20
C LEU A 151 -3.30 4.38 -10.16
N LEU A 152 -2.72 4.10 -8.99
CA LEU A 152 -1.29 3.80 -8.86
C LEU A 152 -0.92 2.51 -9.63
N GLN A 153 -1.73 1.46 -9.55
CA GLN A 153 -1.48 0.23 -10.31
C GLN A 153 -1.60 0.47 -11.83
N LEU A 154 -2.62 1.19 -12.27
CA LEU A 154 -2.79 1.56 -13.67
C LEU A 154 -1.61 2.40 -14.18
N THR A 155 -1.04 3.25 -13.34
CA THR A 155 0.12 4.06 -13.69
C THR A 155 1.37 3.20 -13.95
N VAL A 156 1.59 2.14 -13.16
CA VAL A 156 2.68 1.19 -13.42
C VAL A 156 2.46 0.46 -14.74
N PHE A 157 1.22 0.10 -15.06
CA PHE A 157 0.86 -0.51 -16.33
C PHE A 157 1.07 0.43 -17.52
N ILE A 158 0.53 1.65 -17.47
CA ILE A 158 0.72 2.68 -18.52
C ILE A 158 2.20 2.99 -18.69
N GLY A 159 2.94 3.07 -17.58
CA GLY A 159 4.37 3.32 -17.57
C GLY A 159 5.21 2.24 -18.25
N SER A 160 4.72 1.00 -18.31
CA SER A 160 5.44 -0.13 -18.92
C SER A 160 5.19 -0.28 -20.43
N ILE A 161 4.14 0.38 -20.96
CA ILE A 161 3.87 0.42 -22.39
C ILE A 161 4.90 1.34 -23.05
N LYS A 162 5.64 0.80 -24.02
CA LYS A 162 6.50 1.61 -24.87
C LYS A 162 5.60 2.45 -25.78
N ILE A 163 5.66 3.77 -25.60
CA ILE A 163 5.08 4.77 -26.49
C ILE A 163 6.18 5.22 -27.44
#